data_AF-A0A0H5DQJ9-F1
#
_entry.id   AF-A0A0H5DQJ9-F1
#
_cell.length_a   1.000
_cell.length_b   1.000
_cell.length_c   1.000
_cell.angle_alpha   90.00
_cell.angle_beta   90.00
_cell.angle_gamma   90.00
#
_symmetry.space_group_name_H-M   'P 1'
#
loop_
_entity.id
_entity.type
_entity.pdbx_description
1 polymer ?
#
loop_
_entity_poly.entity_id
_entity_poly.type
_entity_poly.pdbx_seq_one_letter_code
_entity_poly.pdbx_strand_id
1 'polypeptide(L)'
;MSRPLRLCKLIVLLLSILLTPLTAYEKPSNVSERIWKETSPYFLPEDNPASSILLKIFQKKRATLNSEALKKAGFTSIKTQPYTKVTTATHPTMPTLFFKLYFDSQKQIKKREDHVHWLARIRGAELIGAVIHEMKWDDSFKVPRKWIFPLPKEPAPPSIFGAVRFILVEENMKILSEDENLAAWKGPLVTEKLLDRLYFLVSKLGLSDCLVPHNIPFSYDNKVAFIDTEIYMSFHILYKSFARYLSPEMAAYWESLDSKKVSQNQNLKF
;
A
#
# COMPACT_ATOMS: atom_id res chain seq x y z
N MET A 1 66.82 13.88 -19.72
CA MET A 1 66.31 12.51 -19.51
C MET A 1 64.95 12.62 -18.80
N SER A 2 63.86 12.70 -19.57
CA SER A 2 62.49 12.87 -19.06
C SER A 2 61.62 11.74 -19.61
N ARG A 3 61.02 10.94 -18.72
CA ARG A 3 60.05 9.89 -19.08
C ARG A 3 58.65 10.50 -19.19
N PRO A 4 57.87 10.26 -20.26
CA PRO A 4 56.53 10.80 -20.38
C PRO A 4 55.47 9.89 -19.74
N LEU A 5 54.43 10.55 -19.24
CA LEU A 5 53.20 10.06 -18.62
C LEU A 5 52.58 8.85 -19.36
N ARG A 6 52.39 7.74 -18.66
CA ARG A 6 51.50 6.62 -19.05
C ARG A 6 50.51 6.28 -17.94
N LEU A 7 49.78 7.27 -17.42
CA LEU A 7 48.79 7.04 -16.34
C LEU A 7 47.41 7.69 -16.56
N CYS A 8 47.13 8.29 -17.72
CA CYS A 8 45.85 9.00 -17.94
C CYS A 8 44.84 8.28 -18.87
N LYS A 9 45.18 7.17 -19.53
CA LYS A 9 44.25 6.50 -20.46
C LYS A 9 43.41 5.38 -19.84
N LEU A 10 43.71 4.91 -18.62
CA LEU A 10 42.97 3.82 -17.98
C LEU A 10 41.82 4.29 -17.07
N ILE A 11 41.81 5.56 -16.66
CA ILE A 11 40.77 6.12 -15.76
C ILE A 11 39.50 6.50 -16.54
N VAL A 12 39.60 6.82 -17.84
CA VAL A 12 38.44 7.22 -18.65
C VAL A 12 37.59 6.00 -19.09
N LEU A 13 38.17 4.80 -19.21
CA LEU A 13 37.45 3.59 -19.64
C LEU A 13 36.71 2.88 -18.49
N LEU A 14 37.08 3.14 -17.24
CA LEU A 14 36.41 2.61 -16.03
C LEU A 14 35.23 3.47 -15.57
N LEU A 15 35.07 4.68 -16.10
CA LEU A 15 33.94 5.58 -15.84
C LEU A 15 32.80 5.44 -16.87
N SER A 16 33.00 4.69 -17.95
CA SER A 16 31.99 4.45 -19.01
C SER A 16 31.19 3.16 -18.84
N ILE A 17 31.48 2.36 -17.81
CA ILE A 17 30.71 1.16 -17.47
C ILE A 17 29.80 1.55 -16.28
N LEU A 18 28.48 1.51 -16.48
CA LEU A 18 27.38 1.71 -15.52
C LEU A 18 26.59 3.04 -15.56
N LEU A 19 26.44 3.65 -16.74
CA LEU A 19 25.19 4.36 -17.05
C LEU A 19 24.47 3.64 -18.19
N THR A 20 24.06 2.39 -17.95
CA THR A 20 22.93 1.88 -18.72
C THR A 20 21.77 2.80 -18.38
N PRO A 21 21.18 3.53 -19.36
CA PRO A 21 20.01 4.34 -19.09
C PRO A 21 18.99 3.43 -18.43
N LEU A 22 18.53 3.87 -17.27
CA LEU A 22 17.43 3.27 -16.56
C LEU A 22 16.29 3.18 -17.59
N THR A 23 16.00 1.95 -18.05
CA THR A 23 15.05 1.76 -19.13
C THR A 23 13.67 2.05 -18.58
N ALA A 24 13.14 3.21 -18.97
CA ALA A 24 11.77 3.61 -18.71
C ALA A 24 10.85 2.39 -18.89
N TYR A 25 9.96 2.13 -17.92
CA TYR A 25 8.98 1.06 -18.06
C TYR A 25 8.31 1.10 -19.45
N GLU A 26 8.28 -0.04 -20.13
CA GLU A 26 7.66 -0.13 -21.45
C GLU A 26 6.16 -0.37 -21.32
N LYS A 27 5.36 0.50 -21.93
CA LYS A 27 3.90 0.39 -21.93
C LYS A 27 3.46 -0.85 -22.71
N PRO A 28 2.78 -1.82 -22.09
CA PRO A 28 2.25 -2.97 -22.81
C PRO A 28 1.18 -2.56 -23.82
N SER A 29 1.15 -3.19 -25.00
CA SER A 29 0.20 -2.86 -26.08
C SER A 29 -1.28 -3.06 -25.69
N ASN A 30 -1.55 -3.87 -24.67
CA ASN A 30 -2.88 -4.12 -24.12
C ASN A 30 -3.28 -3.15 -23.00
N VAL A 31 -2.46 -2.12 -22.72
CA VAL A 31 -2.75 -1.03 -21.78
C VAL A 31 -2.98 0.25 -22.58
N SER A 32 -4.12 0.89 -22.36
CA SER A 32 -4.45 2.15 -23.05
C SER A 32 -3.52 3.28 -22.60
N GLU A 33 -3.31 4.26 -23.48
CA GLU A 33 -2.47 5.43 -23.18
C GLU A 33 -2.98 6.20 -21.96
N ARG A 34 -4.30 6.32 -21.83
CA ARG A 34 -4.95 6.96 -20.69
C ARG A 34 -4.56 6.29 -19.37
N ILE A 35 -4.69 4.95 -19.30
CA ILE A 35 -4.38 4.20 -18.07
C ILE A 35 -2.89 4.34 -17.74
N TRP A 36 -2.03 4.20 -18.75
CA TRP A 36 -0.59 4.32 -18.55
C TRP A 36 -0.18 5.68 -18.02
N LYS A 37 -0.69 6.76 -18.60
CA LYS A 37 -0.44 8.13 -18.15
C LYS A 37 -0.98 8.40 -16.74
N GLU A 38 -2.09 7.76 -16.37
CA GLU A 38 -2.68 7.92 -15.03
C GLU A 38 -1.85 7.17 -13.96
N THR A 39 -1.29 6.01 -14.28
CA THR A 39 -0.55 5.18 -13.32
C THR A 39 0.95 5.48 -13.26
N SER A 40 1.56 5.96 -14.35
CA SER A 40 3.00 6.18 -14.43
C SER A 40 3.60 7.11 -13.36
N PRO A 41 2.91 8.16 -12.86
CA PRO A 41 3.45 8.98 -11.77
C PRO A 41 3.66 8.21 -10.46
N TYR A 42 3.00 7.06 -10.31
CA TYR A 42 3.04 6.23 -9.11
C TYR A 42 3.85 4.95 -9.31
N PHE A 43 4.58 4.82 -10.42
CA PHE A 43 5.38 3.63 -10.63
C PHE A 43 6.48 3.51 -9.58
N LEU A 44 6.79 2.27 -9.22
CA LEU A 44 7.94 1.96 -8.38
C LEU A 44 9.18 2.54 -9.08
N PRO A 45 9.97 3.41 -8.44
CA PRO A 45 11.13 4.01 -9.09
C PRO A 45 12.07 2.93 -9.65
N GLU A 46 12.57 3.11 -10.87
CA GLU A 46 13.37 2.07 -11.52
C GLU A 46 14.74 1.87 -10.86
N ASP A 47 15.23 2.89 -10.13
CA ASP A 47 16.43 2.84 -9.30
C ASP A 47 16.20 2.13 -7.96
N ASN A 48 14.93 1.81 -7.63
CA ASN A 48 14.60 0.97 -6.49
C ASN A 48 15.14 -0.46 -6.74
N PRO A 49 15.92 -1.06 -5.82
CA PRO A 49 16.44 -2.41 -5.98
C PRO A 49 15.37 -3.47 -6.28
N ALA A 50 14.15 -3.29 -5.75
CA ALA A 50 13.03 -4.18 -5.97
C ALA A 50 12.54 -4.18 -7.42
N SER A 51 12.68 -3.08 -8.16
CA SER A 51 12.24 -2.97 -9.56
C SER A 51 12.93 -4.01 -10.44
N SER A 52 14.26 -4.15 -10.31
CA SER A 52 15.04 -5.14 -11.05
C SER A 52 14.71 -6.59 -10.66
N ILE A 53 14.41 -6.85 -9.39
CA ILE A 53 14.05 -8.17 -8.87
C ILE A 53 12.67 -8.58 -9.39
N LEU A 54 11.68 -7.70 -9.24
CA LEU A 54 10.31 -7.91 -9.72
C LEU A 54 10.30 -8.14 -11.23
N LEU A 55 11.05 -7.32 -12.00
CA LEU A 55 11.14 -7.48 -13.44
C LEU A 55 11.66 -8.88 -13.81
N LYS A 56 12.74 -9.35 -13.19
CA LYS A 56 13.27 -10.70 -13.40
C LYS A 56 12.26 -11.80 -13.05
N ILE A 57 11.53 -11.64 -11.95
CA ILE A 57 10.50 -12.59 -11.51
C ILE A 57 9.39 -12.69 -12.57
N PHE A 58 8.81 -11.55 -12.95
CA PHE A 58 7.63 -11.51 -13.81
C PHE A 58 7.95 -11.70 -15.30
N GLN A 59 9.17 -11.45 -15.76
CA GLN A 59 9.61 -11.78 -17.13
C GLN A 59 9.87 -13.28 -17.33
N LYS A 60 10.25 -14.01 -16.28
CA LYS A 60 10.57 -15.44 -16.39
C LYS A 60 9.31 -16.30 -16.52
N LYS A 61 8.27 -16.00 -15.73
CA LYS A 61 7.01 -16.74 -15.66
C LYS A 61 5.88 -15.81 -15.27
N ARG A 62 4.65 -16.18 -15.65
CA ARG A 62 3.43 -15.45 -15.27
C ARG A 62 3.06 -15.74 -13.82
N ALA A 63 3.80 -15.14 -12.88
CA ALA A 63 3.64 -15.40 -11.44
C ALA A 63 2.25 -14.96 -10.92
N THR A 64 1.57 -14.03 -11.59
CA THR A 64 0.18 -13.65 -11.31
C THR A 64 -0.85 -14.64 -11.81
N LEU A 65 -0.48 -15.76 -12.43
CA LEU A 65 -1.46 -16.69 -12.98
C LEU A 65 -2.42 -17.20 -11.90
N ASN A 66 -1.87 -17.65 -10.77
CA ASN A 66 -2.59 -18.14 -9.60
C ASN A 66 -1.64 -18.21 -8.37
N SER A 67 -2.18 -18.62 -7.22
CA SER A 67 -1.42 -18.74 -5.96
C SER A 67 -0.21 -19.69 -6.05
N GLU A 68 -0.35 -20.82 -6.77
CA GLU A 68 0.74 -21.78 -6.93
C GLU A 68 1.89 -21.19 -7.76
N ALA A 69 1.57 -20.50 -8.85
CA ALA A 69 2.56 -19.81 -9.68
C ALA A 69 3.27 -18.70 -8.89
N LEU A 70 2.55 -17.94 -8.07
CA LEU A 70 3.10 -16.90 -7.20
C LEU A 70 4.06 -17.50 -6.16
N LYS A 71 3.68 -18.62 -5.52
CA LYS A 71 4.55 -19.35 -4.59
C LYS A 71 5.81 -19.88 -5.27
N LYS A 72 5.68 -20.47 -6.47
CA LYS A 72 6.81 -20.94 -7.29
C LYS A 72 7.75 -19.80 -7.71
N ALA A 73 7.26 -18.57 -7.75
CA ALA A 73 8.05 -17.37 -8.02
C ALA A 73 8.80 -16.84 -6.77
N GLY A 74 8.66 -17.49 -5.62
CA GLY A 74 9.40 -17.16 -4.39
C GLY A 74 8.61 -16.32 -3.37
N PHE A 75 7.37 -15.93 -3.68
CA PHE A 75 6.53 -15.22 -2.74
C PHE A 75 6.04 -16.12 -1.60
N THR A 76 5.90 -15.53 -0.42
CA THR A 76 5.49 -16.17 0.83
C THR A 76 4.31 -15.43 1.46
N SER A 77 3.75 -15.99 2.54
CA SER A 77 2.64 -15.39 3.30
C SER A 77 1.43 -15.00 2.43
N ILE A 78 1.13 -15.84 1.44
CA ILE A 78 0.08 -15.58 0.44
C ILE A 78 -1.29 -15.75 1.09
N LYS A 79 -2.07 -14.67 1.15
CA LYS A 79 -3.45 -14.66 1.69
C LYS A 79 -4.37 -13.94 0.71
N THR A 80 -5.42 -14.63 0.24
CA THR A 80 -6.44 -14.02 -0.63
C THR A 80 -7.66 -13.65 0.19
N GLN A 81 -8.06 -12.38 0.10
CA GLN A 81 -9.23 -11.87 0.83
C GLN A 81 -10.53 -12.40 0.20
N PRO A 82 -11.48 -12.91 1.00
CA PRO A 82 -12.67 -13.58 0.47
C PRO A 82 -13.58 -12.64 -0.33
N TYR A 83 -13.72 -11.38 0.07
CA TYR A 83 -14.65 -10.43 -0.54
C TYR A 83 -14.02 -9.61 -1.67
N THR A 84 -12.84 -9.03 -1.42
CA THR A 84 -12.16 -8.17 -2.42
C THR A 84 -11.39 -8.99 -3.44
N LYS A 85 -11.07 -10.26 -3.14
CA LYS A 85 -10.15 -11.14 -3.90
C LYS A 85 -8.74 -10.61 -4.08
N VAL A 86 -8.40 -9.49 -3.43
CA VAL A 86 -7.03 -9.02 -3.35
C VAL A 86 -6.20 -10.09 -2.63
N THR A 87 -5.11 -10.49 -3.26
CA THR A 87 -4.12 -11.37 -2.66
C THR A 87 -2.97 -10.53 -2.15
N THR A 88 -2.63 -10.75 -0.88
CA THR A 88 -1.46 -10.17 -0.23
C THR A 88 -0.31 -11.16 -0.18
N ALA A 89 0.92 -10.71 -0.35
CA ALA A 89 2.11 -11.56 -0.27
C ALA A 89 3.35 -10.78 0.19
N THR A 90 4.38 -11.50 0.62
CA THR A 90 5.72 -10.98 0.90
C THR A 90 6.76 -11.73 0.06
N HIS A 91 7.99 -11.21 -0.03
CA HIS A 91 9.08 -11.91 -0.70
C HIS A 91 10.36 -11.85 0.15
N PRO A 92 11.03 -12.98 0.45
CA PRO A 92 12.19 -13.01 1.36
C PRO A 92 13.35 -12.09 0.96
N THR A 93 13.57 -11.89 -0.34
CA THR A 93 14.62 -10.99 -0.86
C THR A 93 14.23 -9.50 -0.84
N MET A 94 12.98 -9.19 -0.50
CA MET A 94 12.44 -7.82 -0.41
C MET A 94 11.69 -7.65 0.92
N PRO A 95 12.35 -7.87 2.07
CA PRO A 95 11.68 -7.96 3.38
C PRO A 95 11.03 -6.64 3.82
N THR A 96 11.48 -5.52 3.27
CA THR A 96 10.94 -4.18 3.52
C THR A 96 9.69 -3.86 2.70
N LEU A 97 9.24 -4.79 1.84
CA LEU A 97 8.10 -4.59 0.95
C LEU A 97 6.99 -5.61 1.21
N PHE A 98 5.78 -5.20 0.85
CA PHE A 98 4.55 -5.96 0.88
C PHE A 98 3.83 -5.79 -0.46
N PHE A 99 3.17 -6.84 -0.93
CA PHE A 99 2.62 -6.90 -2.27
C PHE A 99 1.12 -7.17 -2.22
N LYS A 100 0.34 -6.41 -3.00
CA LYS A 100 -1.07 -6.69 -3.26
C LYS A 100 -1.30 -6.89 -4.74
N LEU A 101 -2.01 -7.94 -5.11
CA LEU A 101 -2.26 -8.30 -6.51
C LEU A 101 -3.57 -9.06 -6.68
N TYR A 102 -4.06 -9.05 -7.90
CA TYR A 102 -5.07 -9.99 -8.38
C TYR A 102 -4.38 -11.12 -9.15
N PHE A 103 -5.05 -12.26 -9.29
CA PHE A 103 -4.59 -13.33 -10.17
C PHE A 103 -5.29 -13.26 -11.52
N ASP A 104 -4.59 -13.65 -12.58
CA ASP A 104 -5.16 -13.80 -13.93
C ASP A 104 -6.32 -14.80 -13.93
N SER A 105 -6.21 -15.86 -13.13
CA SER A 105 -7.25 -16.90 -13.01
C SER A 105 -8.47 -16.49 -12.18
N GLN A 106 -8.48 -15.30 -11.55
CA GLN A 106 -9.63 -14.85 -10.77
C GLN A 106 -10.73 -14.33 -11.69
N LYS A 107 -11.97 -14.78 -11.44
CA LYS A 107 -13.15 -14.09 -11.99
C LYS A 107 -13.22 -12.70 -11.36
N GLN A 108 -13.17 -11.65 -12.16
CA GLN A 108 -13.21 -10.27 -11.65
C GLN A 108 -14.52 -10.01 -10.89
N ILE A 109 -14.41 -9.78 -9.57
CA ILE A 109 -15.59 -9.61 -8.70
C ILE A 109 -16.20 -8.21 -8.81
N LYS A 110 -15.39 -7.18 -9.10
CA LYS A 110 -15.84 -5.79 -9.04
C LYS A 110 -16.10 -5.15 -10.41
N LYS A 111 -15.92 -5.86 -11.54
CA LYS A 111 -15.94 -5.32 -12.92
C LYS A 111 -15.03 -4.09 -13.15
N ARG A 112 -14.20 -3.72 -12.16
CA ARG A 112 -13.29 -2.59 -12.20
C ARG A 112 -11.90 -3.12 -12.48
N GLU A 113 -11.17 -2.38 -13.30
CA GLU A 113 -9.79 -2.69 -13.61
C GLU A 113 -8.90 -2.51 -12.37
N ASP A 114 -7.86 -3.33 -12.27
CA ASP A 114 -6.90 -3.37 -11.15
C ASP A 114 -6.32 -1.99 -10.79
N HIS A 115 -5.94 -1.20 -11.79
CA HIS A 115 -5.32 0.11 -11.61
C HIS A 115 -6.19 1.09 -10.81
N VAL A 116 -7.53 1.03 -10.94
CA VAL A 116 -8.46 1.93 -10.23
C VAL A 116 -8.35 1.71 -8.72
N HIS A 117 -8.25 0.45 -8.29
CA HIS A 117 -8.13 0.08 -6.88
C HIS A 117 -6.76 0.44 -6.30
N TRP A 118 -5.70 0.36 -7.11
CA TRP A 118 -4.34 0.74 -6.70
C TRP A 118 -4.19 2.25 -6.56
N LEU A 119 -4.68 3.01 -7.54
CA LEU A 119 -4.68 4.48 -7.49
C LEU A 119 -5.49 5.01 -6.30
N ALA A 120 -6.66 4.43 -6.02
CA ALA A 120 -7.46 4.81 -4.85
C ALA A 120 -6.67 4.60 -3.55
N ARG A 121 -6.01 3.44 -3.38
CA ARG A 121 -5.18 3.17 -2.19
C ARG A 121 -4.01 4.13 -2.06
N ILE A 122 -3.32 4.45 -3.16
CA ILE A 122 -2.18 5.38 -3.15
C ILE A 122 -2.65 6.79 -2.75
N ARG A 123 -3.67 7.31 -3.42
CA ARG A 123 -4.22 8.65 -3.13
C ARG A 123 -4.74 8.75 -1.69
N GLY A 124 -5.44 7.73 -1.20
CA GLY A 124 -5.88 7.67 0.19
C GLY A 124 -4.71 7.69 1.17
N ALA A 125 -3.63 6.97 0.86
CA ALA A 125 -2.41 6.96 1.67
C ALA A 125 -1.73 8.35 1.71
N GLU A 126 -1.62 9.01 0.56
CA GLU A 126 -1.04 10.35 0.45
C GLU A 126 -1.84 11.39 1.23
N LEU A 127 -3.18 11.34 1.14
CA LEU A 127 -4.07 12.23 1.90
C LEU A 127 -3.91 12.06 3.41
N ILE A 128 -3.87 10.80 3.89
CA ILE A 128 -3.69 10.51 5.31
C ILE A 128 -2.30 10.95 5.77
N GLY A 129 -1.26 10.63 4.99
CA GLY A 129 0.13 11.00 5.28
C GLY A 129 0.33 12.51 5.37
N ALA A 130 -0.29 13.27 4.45
CA ALA A 130 -0.25 14.73 4.47
C ALA A 130 -0.84 15.31 5.76
N VAL A 131 -2.01 14.81 6.20
CA VAL A 131 -2.63 15.27 7.45
C VAL A 131 -1.81 14.87 8.68
N ILE A 132 -1.26 13.64 8.73
CA ILE A 132 -0.39 13.22 9.84
C ILE A 132 0.83 14.14 9.96
N HIS A 133 1.46 14.46 8.84
CA HIS A 133 2.64 15.33 8.80
C HIS A 133 2.30 16.78 9.21
N GLU A 134 1.23 17.35 8.65
CA GLU A 134 0.73 18.68 8.97
C GLU A 134 0.44 18.83 10.48
N MET A 135 -0.19 17.80 11.07
CA MET A 135 -0.57 17.79 12.48
C MET A 135 0.55 17.33 13.43
N LYS A 136 1.71 16.91 12.89
CA LYS A 136 2.85 16.34 13.64
C LYS A 136 2.45 15.13 14.49
N TRP A 137 1.72 14.19 13.89
CA TRP A 137 1.21 12.98 14.56
C TRP A 137 1.98 11.70 14.19
N ASP A 138 3.22 11.85 13.71
CA ASP A 138 4.12 10.74 13.41
C ASP A 138 4.46 9.89 14.65
N ASP A 139 4.18 10.39 15.86
CA ASP A 139 4.26 9.64 17.12
C ASP A 139 3.12 8.63 17.29
N SER A 140 1.95 8.87 16.69
CA SER A 140 0.77 7.99 16.78
C SER A 140 0.56 7.13 15.54
N PHE A 141 0.82 7.69 14.36
CA PHE A 141 0.42 7.06 13.10
C PHE A 141 1.57 6.92 12.13
N LYS A 142 1.39 5.99 11.20
CA LYS A 142 2.22 5.85 10.01
C LYS A 142 1.40 5.34 8.84
N VAL A 143 1.88 5.62 7.63
CA VAL A 143 1.24 5.21 6.39
C VAL A 143 2.33 4.67 5.47
N PRO A 144 2.16 3.49 4.85
CA PRO A 144 3.17 2.99 3.92
C PRO A 144 3.18 3.85 2.67
N ARG A 145 4.37 4.11 2.13
CA ARG A 145 4.50 4.49 0.72
C ARG A 145 3.99 3.35 -0.14
N LYS A 146 3.30 3.72 -1.23
CA LYS A 146 2.64 2.80 -2.13
C LYS A 146 3.03 3.15 -3.56
N TRP A 147 3.32 2.13 -4.35
CA TRP A 147 3.72 2.23 -5.74
C TRP A 147 2.95 1.22 -6.57
N ILE A 148 2.87 1.48 -7.87
CA ILE A 148 2.41 0.54 -8.87
C ILE A 148 3.63 -0.09 -9.54
N PHE A 149 3.63 -1.42 -9.66
CA PHE A 149 4.60 -2.09 -10.54
C PHE A 149 3.86 -2.58 -11.80
N PRO A 150 4.19 -2.05 -13.00
CA PRO A 150 3.60 -2.53 -14.24
C PRO A 150 4.17 -3.92 -14.59
N LEU A 151 3.28 -4.86 -14.90
CA LEU A 151 3.67 -6.21 -15.29
C LEU A 151 4.12 -6.23 -16.76
N PRO A 152 5.18 -7.01 -17.10
CA PRO A 152 5.57 -7.18 -18.49
C PRO A 152 4.43 -7.86 -19.28
N LYS A 153 4.39 -7.56 -20.59
CA LYS A 153 3.42 -8.17 -21.51
C LYS A 153 3.59 -9.70 -21.54
N GLU A 154 4.83 -10.14 -21.61
CA GLU A 154 5.19 -11.54 -21.68
C GLU A 154 5.89 -12.02 -20.40
N PRO A 155 5.65 -13.28 -19.98
CA PRO A 155 4.75 -14.24 -20.61
C PRO A 155 3.28 -13.92 -20.32
N ALA A 156 2.43 -13.95 -21.35
CA ALA A 156 1.00 -13.75 -21.22
C ALA A 156 0.30 -14.94 -20.52
N PRO A 157 -0.82 -14.72 -19.81
CA PRO A 157 -1.64 -15.84 -19.33
C PRO A 157 -2.34 -16.56 -20.49
N PRO A 158 -2.82 -17.82 -20.30
CA PRO A 158 -3.73 -18.47 -21.24
C PRO A 158 -4.91 -17.58 -21.64
N SER A 159 -5.33 -17.64 -22.90
CA SER A 159 -6.36 -16.75 -23.49
C SER A 159 -7.73 -16.81 -22.81
N ILE A 160 -8.00 -17.87 -22.05
CA ILE A 160 -9.22 -18.02 -21.24
C ILE A 160 -9.24 -17.11 -19.99
N PHE A 161 -8.09 -16.56 -19.61
CA PHE A 161 -7.93 -15.69 -18.44
C PHE A 161 -7.76 -14.23 -18.86
N GLY A 162 -8.19 -13.33 -17.97
CA GLY A 162 -7.86 -11.91 -18.10
C GLY A 162 -6.41 -11.67 -17.69
N ALA A 163 -5.74 -10.72 -18.34
CA ALA A 163 -4.39 -10.32 -17.94
C ALA A 163 -4.45 -9.21 -16.88
N VAL A 164 -3.93 -9.50 -15.69
CA VAL A 164 -3.57 -8.49 -14.69
C VAL A 164 -2.45 -7.62 -15.27
N ARG A 165 -2.56 -6.30 -15.10
CA ARG A 165 -1.63 -5.35 -15.72
C ARG A 165 -0.70 -4.72 -14.69
N PHE A 166 -1.17 -4.62 -13.45
CA PHE A 166 -0.48 -3.92 -12.38
C PHE A 166 -0.58 -4.67 -11.06
N ILE A 167 0.49 -4.63 -10.27
CA ILE A 167 0.46 -4.98 -8.86
C ILE A 167 0.74 -3.74 -8.01
N LEU A 168 0.25 -3.74 -6.78
CA LEU A 168 0.60 -2.73 -5.79
C LEU A 168 1.80 -3.23 -4.98
N VAL A 169 2.81 -2.37 -4.87
CA VAL A 169 3.97 -2.54 -4.00
C VAL A 169 3.86 -1.51 -2.89
N GLU A 170 3.99 -1.93 -1.63
CA GLU A 170 3.93 -1.01 -0.49
C GLU A 170 5.00 -1.32 0.54
N GLU A 171 5.36 -0.34 1.36
CA GLU A 171 6.28 -0.56 2.48
C GLU A 171 5.70 -1.56 3.48
N ASN A 172 6.55 -2.49 3.94
CA ASN A 172 6.19 -3.41 5.01
C ASN A 172 6.22 -2.67 6.36
N MET A 173 5.05 -2.39 6.91
CA MET A 173 4.88 -1.59 8.13
C MET A 173 5.22 -2.32 9.44
N LYS A 174 5.65 -3.60 9.37
CA LYS A 174 5.98 -4.44 10.53
C LYS A 174 4.83 -4.43 11.56
N ILE A 175 3.65 -4.82 11.09
CA ILE A 175 2.42 -4.86 11.88
C ILE A 175 2.42 -6.04 12.84
N LEU A 176 1.69 -5.91 13.95
CA LEU A 176 1.45 -7.01 14.88
C LEU A 176 0.64 -8.13 14.20
N SER A 177 0.70 -9.34 14.76
CA SER A 177 -0.22 -10.41 14.36
C SER A 177 -1.68 -10.04 14.65
N GLU A 178 -2.63 -10.76 14.05
CA GLU A 178 -4.06 -10.46 14.21
C GLU A 178 -4.50 -10.47 15.68
N ASP A 179 -4.10 -11.49 16.45
CA ASP A 179 -4.43 -11.62 17.86
C ASP A 179 -3.74 -10.55 18.73
N GLU A 180 -2.45 -10.30 18.51
CA GLU A 180 -1.70 -9.24 19.22
C GLU A 180 -2.29 -7.86 18.92
N ASN A 181 -2.69 -7.60 17.68
CA ASN A 181 -3.30 -6.34 17.29
C ASN A 181 -4.67 -6.14 17.96
N LEU A 182 -5.51 -7.18 18.01
CA LEU A 182 -6.79 -7.11 18.71
C LEU A 182 -6.59 -6.89 20.22
N ALA A 183 -5.58 -7.52 20.81
CA ALA A 183 -5.21 -7.28 22.20
C ALA A 183 -4.72 -5.83 22.42
N ALA A 184 -3.91 -5.30 21.50
CA ALA A 184 -3.39 -3.93 21.55
C ALA A 184 -4.52 -2.87 21.51
N TRP A 185 -5.54 -3.07 20.67
CA TRP A 185 -6.72 -2.19 20.62
C TRP A 185 -7.56 -2.17 21.91
N LYS A 186 -7.48 -3.23 22.73
CA LYS A 186 -8.10 -3.28 24.06
C LYS A 186 -7.15 -2.89 25.19
N GLY A 187 -5.89 -2.65 24.86
CA GLY A 187 -4.80 -2.47 25.80
C GLY A 187 -4.44 -1.01 26.06
N PRO A 188 -3.37 -0.77 26.84
CA PRO A 188 -2.97 0.56 27.28
C PRO A 188 -2.36 1.44 26.17
N LEU A 189 -2.11 0.90 24.97
CA LEU A 189 -1.66 1.68 23.83
C LEU A 189 -2.78 2.62 23.31
N VAL A 190 -4.05 2.26 23.57
CA VAL A 190 -5.19 3.10 23.21
C VAL A 190 -5.45 4.10 24.32
N THR A 191 -5.24 5.37 23.99
CA THR A 191 -5.45 6.51 24.89
C THR A 191 -6.48 7.46 24.29
N GLU A 192 -7.07 8.34 25.11
CA GLU A 192 -7.93 9.42 24.63
C GLU A 192 -7.27 10.24 23.51
N LYS A 193 -5.99 10.62 23.69
CA LYS A 193 -5.19 11.33 22.69
C LYS A 193 -5.11 10.58 21.36
N LEU A 194 -4.91 9.25 21.38
CA LEU A 194 -4.89 8.46 20.15
C LEU A 194 -6.27 8.46 19.48
N LEU A 195 -7.33 8.30 20.27
CA LEU A 195 -8.71 8.24 19.78
C LEU A 195 -9.18 9.58 19.22
N ASP A 196 -8.84 10.71 19.85
CA ASP A 196 -9.10 12.05 19.31
C ASP A 196 -8.49 12.23 17.92
N ARG A 197 -7.21 11.86 17.77
CA ARG A 197 -6.50 12.00 16.50
C ARG A 197 -7.04 11.04 15.43
N LEU A 198 -7.37 9.80 15.80
CA LEU A 198 -7.99 8.84 14.90
C LEU A 198 -9.37 9.31 14.45
N TYR A 199 -10.20 9.76 15.39
CA TYR A 199 -11.53 10.30 15.13
C TYR A 199 -11.44 11.49 14.17
N PHE A 200 -10.49 12.40 14.40
CA PHE A 200 -10.22 13.52 13.51
C PHE A 200 -9.85 13.08 12.10
N LEU A 201 -8.89 12.16 11.94
CA LEU A 201 -8.48 11.66 10.61
C LEU A 201 -9.67 11.06 9.85
N VAL A 202 -10.39 10.15 10.51
CA VAL A 202 -11.52 9.44 9.90
C VAL A 202 -12.65 10.41 9.54
N SER A 203 -12.94 11.36 10.44
CA SER A 203 -13.92 12.43 10.21
C SER A 203 -13.54 13.37 9.07
N LYS A 204 -12.30 13.86 9.04
CA LYS A 204 -11.81 14.87 8.10
C LYS A 204 -11.72 14.28 6.69
N LEU A 205 -11.25 13.04 6.58
CA LEU A 205 -10.94 12.42 5.30
C LEU A 205 -12.00 11.42 4.82
N GLY A 206 -13.06 11.14 5.59
CA GLY A 206 -14.11 10.22 5.17
C GLY A 206 -13.64 8.77 5.05
N LEU A 207 -12.85 8.29 6.01
CA LEU A 207 -12.13 6.99 5.94
C LEU A 207 -12.98 5.82 6.41
N SER A 208 -14.08 5.53 5.70
CA SER A 208 -15.08 4.55 6.18
C SER A 208 -14.57 3.11 6.24
N ASP A 209 -13.55 2.73 5.45
CA ASP A 209 -12.94 1.40 5.50
C ASP A 209 -11.86 1.25 6.58
N CYS A 210 -11.39 2.37 7.17
CA CYS A 210 -10.30 2.34 8.14
C CYS A 210 -10.75 1.99 9.56
N LEU A 211 -12.04 2.09 9.91
CA LEU A 211 -12.56 1.76 11.26
C LEU A 211 -12.72 0.26 11.52
N VAL A 212 -11.69 -0.50 11.19
CA VAL A 212 -11.57 -1.93 11.52
C VAL A 212 -10.10 -2.22 11.85
N PRO A 213 -9.79 -2.90 12.97
CA PRO A 213 -8.41 -3.13 13.41
C PRO A 213 -7.47 -3.74 12.38
N HIS A 214 -7.98 -4.55 11.45
CA HIS A 214 -7.17 -5.17 10.41
C HIS A 214 -6.72 -4.20 9.30
N ASN A 215 -7.39 -3.05 9.13
CA ASN A 215 -6.98 -2.02 8.17
C ASN A 215 -6.10 -0.93 8.79
N ILE A 216 -6.17 -0.79 10.12
CA ILE A 216 -5.35 0.12 10.92
C ILE A 216 -4.62 -0.62 12.06
N PRO A 217 -3.83 -1.67 11.79
CA PRO A 217 -3.19 -2.42 12.86
C PRO A 217 -2.13 -1.59 13.57
N PHE A 218 -1.89 -1.92 14.84
CA PHE A 218 -0.66 -1.53 15.51
C PHE A 218 0.54 -2.23 14.88
N SER A 219 1.68 -1.57 14.94
CA SER A 219 2.98 -2.12 14.56
C SER A 219 3.91 -2.26 15.76
N TYR A 220 5.03 -2.98 15.56
CA TYR A 220 6.01 -3.25 16.63
C TYR A 220 6.67 -1.99 17.22
N ASP A 221 6.54 -0.83 16.58
CA ASP A 221 6.94 0.49 17.09
C ASP A 221 5.79 1.24 17.80
N ASN A 222 4.72 0.54 18.17
CA ASN A 222 3.52 1.04 18.88
C ASN A 222 2.71 2.13 18.16
N LYS A 223 2.93 2.30 16.85
CA LYS A 223 2.14 3.21 16.01
C LYS A 223 0.98 2.47 15.35
N VAL A 224 -0.08 3.20 15.02
CA VAL A 224 -1.18 2.69 14.19
C VAL A 224 -0.83 2.89 12.71
N ALA A 225 -0.80 1.81 11.93
CA ALA A 225 -0.44 1.82 10.52
C ALA A 225 -1.68 1.77 9.61
N PHE A 226 -1.90 2.77 8.76
CA PHE A 226 -3.00 2.76 7.78
C PHE A 226 -2.64 1.93 6.53
N ILE A 227 -2.93 0.62 6.56
CA ILE A 227 -2.50 -0.31 5.51
C ILE A 227 -3.54 -0.55 4.41
N ASP A 228 -4.83 -0.34 4.67
CA ASP A 228 -5.85 -0.26 3.61
C ASP A 228 -6.50 1.12 3.64
N THR A 229 -6.49 1.77 2.48
CA THR A 229 -6.79 3.21 2.32
C THR A 229 -7.57 3.44 1.01
N GLU A 230 -8.38 2.45 0.60
CA GLU A 230 -9.11 2.48 -0.67
C GLU A 230 -10.31 3.43 -0.61
N ILE A 231 -11.01 3.49 0.54
CA ILE A 231 -12.24 4.27 0.70
C ILE A 231 -11.98 5.52 1.54
N TYR A 232 -11.87 6.64 0.84
CA TYR A 232 -11.76 7.98 1.40
C TYR A 232 -12.84 8.89 0.80
N MET A 233 -13.07 10.05 1.42
CA MET A 233 -14.18 10.98 1.12
C MET A 233 -15.56 10.33 1.16
N SER A 234 -15.70 9.25 1.95
CA SER A 234 -16.95 8.55 2.21
C SER A 234 -17.39 8.83 3.66
N PHE A 235 -18.31 9.77 3.83
CA PHE A 235 -18.71 10.26 5.15
C PHE A 235 -19.80 9.43 5.84
N HIS A 236 -20.21 8.31 5.24
CA HIS A 236 -21.08 7.31 5.88
C HIS A 236 -20.25 6.41 6.80
N ILE A 237 -19.80 6.98 7.92
CA ILE A 237 -18.88 6.32 8.84
C ILE A 237 -19.65 5.71 10.00
N LEU A 238 -19.50 4.41 10.21
CA LEU A 238 -20.14 3.67 11.31
C LEU A 238 -19.29 3.74 12.59
N TYR A 239 -19.16 4.94 13.18
CA TYR A 239 -18.30 5.17 14.35
C TYR A 239 -18.56 4.19 15.50
N LYS A 240 -19.83 3.94 15.82
CA LYS A 240 -20.23 3.02 16.89
C LYS A 240 -19.70 1.59 16.73
N SER A 241 -19.53 1.12 15.48
CA SER A 241 -19.05 -0.24 15.24
C SER A 241 -17.60 -0.47 15.68
N PHE A 242 -16.81 0.59 15.79
CA PHE A 242 -15.41 0.51 16.20
C PHE A 242 -15.24 0.31 17.72
N ALA A 243 -16.20 0.79 18.53
CA ALA A 243 -16.15 0.71 20.00
C ALA A 243 -15.98 -0.73 20.53
N ARG A 244 -16.47 -1.73 19.78
CA ARG A 244 -16.37 -3.17 20.15
C ARG A 244 -14.93 -3.70 20.23
N TYR A 245 -13.97 -2.98 19.66
CA TYR A 245 -12.56 -3.37 19.68
C TYR A 245 -11.78 -2.69 20.80
N LEU A 246 -12.40 -1.78 21.56
CA LEU A 246 -11.75 -0.99 22.59
C LEU A 246 -12.00 -1.59 23.99
N SER A 247 -11.24 -1.12 24.98
CA SER A 247 -11.59 -1.34 26.39
C SER A 247 -12.92 -0.65 26.73
N PRO A 248 -13.67 -1.08 27.77
CA PRO A 248 -14.95 -0.45 28.11
C PRO A 248 -14.87 1.06 28.32
N GLU A 249 -13.80 1.54 28.96
CA GLU A 249 -13.54 2.97 29.18
C GLU A 249 -13.29 3.70 27.86
N MET A 250 -12.42 3.18 27.01
CA MET A 250 -12.09 3.79 25.71
C MET A 250 -13.24 3.70 24.71
N ALA A 251 -14.09 2.67 24.81
CA ALA A 251 -15.33 2.56 24.07
C ALA A 251 -16.31 3.69 24.44
N ALA A 252 -16.54 3.92 25.75
CA ALA A 252 -17.38 5.01 26.23
C ALA A 252 -16.82 6.38 25.80
N TYR A 253 -15.49 6.56 25.88
CA TYR A 253 -14.84 7.78 25.39
C TYR A 253 -15.08 7.99 23.89
N TRP A 254 -14.84 6.97 23.07
CA TRP A 254 -15.07 7.01 21.62
C TRP A 254 -16.52 7.38 21.25
N GLU A 255 -17.50 6.80 21.93
CA GLU A 255 -18.92 7.13 21.74
C GLU A 255 -19.25 8.59 22.14
N SER A 256 -18.53 9.14 23.12
CA SER A 256 -18.70 10.55 23.51
C SER A 256 -18.20 11.53 22.44
N LEU A 257 -17.18 11.17 21.65
CA LEU A 257 -16.65 12.01 20.57
C LEU A 257 -17.70 12.23 19.47
N ASP A 258 -18.45 11.18 19.14
CA ASP A 258 -19.53 11.24 18.15
C ASP A 258 -20.67 12.15 18.60
N SER A 259 -21.03 12.07 19.89
CA SER A 259 -22.11 12.85 20.49
C SER A 259 -21.77 14.35 20.57
N LYS A 260 -20.53 14.72 20.92
CA LYS A 260 -20.08 16.13 20.98
C LYS A 260 -20.19 16.84 19.62
N LYS A 261 -19.92 16.12 18.53
CA LYS A 261 -19.99 16.68 17.17
C LYS A 261 -21.42 16.96 16.72
N VAL A 262 -22.37 16.09 17.09
CA VAL A 262 -23.80 16.31 16.86
C VAL A 262 -24.27 17.59 17.55
N SER A 263 -23.84 17.84 18.79
CA SER A 263 -24.18 19.05 19.54
C SER A 263 -23.54 20.32 18.95
N GLN A 264 -22.31 20.26 18.46
CA GLN A 264 -21.65 21.41 17.81
C GLN A 264 -22.28 21.77 16.45
N ASN A 265 -22.71 20.78 15.66
CA ASN A 265 -23.37 21.02 14.38
C ASN A 265 -24.82 21.51 14.53
N GLN A 266 -25.48 21.25 15.66
CA GLN A 266 -26.80 21.81 15.97
C GLN A 266 -26.74 23.29 16.37
N ASN A 267 -25.62 23.75 16.94
CA ASN A 267 -25.40 25.15 17.33
C ASN A 267 -24.89 26.05 16.19
N LEU A 268 -24.65 25.50 15.00
CA LEU A 268 -24.24 26.24 13.79
C LEU A 268 -25.38 26.43 12.79
N LYS A 269 -26.62 26.08 13.16
CA LYS A 269 -27.81 26.47 12.40
C LYS A 269 -28.24 27.88 12.82
N PHE A 270 -27.63 28.88 12.20
CA PHE A 270 -28.16 30.24 12.09
C PHE A 270 -28.53 30.51 10.64
#